data_AF-G5ICF1-F1
#
_entry.id   AF-G5ICF1-F1
#
_cell.length_a   1.000
_cell.length_b   1.000
_cell.length_c   1.000
_cell.angle_alpha   90.00
_cell.angle_beta   90.00
_cell.angle_gamma   90.00
#
_symmetry.space_group_name_H-M   'P 1'
#
loop_
_entity.id
_entity.type
_entity.pdbx_description
1 polymer ?
#
loop_
_entity_poly.entity_id
_entity_poly.type
_entity_poly.pdbx_seq_one_letter_code
_entity_poly.pdbx_strand_id
1 'polypeptide(L)'
;MSREERKGKQAVYRESGRGRDRPEREPTGNTRPGRKQGSGSDRSKGLLLVLSILFLAALVAAIYFYRQGRQNTPEQAGLVYEANIIEGDIPGKSREDIQRELDEIVEEGMLAMSINATPSGKTTGENRNVNWLIENPSNQGKLIRVEVFRDDTGEKIYETGAIPPGNYVEAAPLKVELPPGQYTCTARFHAYKVEDESYIGQAAAQIRLTLYE
;
A
#
# COMPACT_ATOMS: atom_id res chain seq x y z
N MET A 1 32.84 -51.35 -0.58
CA MET A 1 32.40 -51.42 -1.98
C MET A 1 31.40 -50.29 -2.21
N SER A 2 31.87 -49.20 -2.84
CA SER A 2 31.35 -48.55 -4.07
C SER A 2 29.98 -47.87 -3.91
N ARG A 3 29.80 -46.53 -3.95
CA ARG A 3 30.30 -45.44 -4.81
C ARG A 3 29.57 -45.37 -6.16
N GLU A 4 28.72 -44.35 -6.34
CA GLU A 4 28.50 -43.53 -7.56
C GLU A 4 27.53 -42.37 -7.20
N GLU A 5 27.99 -41.12 -7.12
CA GLU A 5 27.95 -40.04 -8.16
C GLU A 5 26.56 -39.34 -8.25
N ARG A 6 26.37 -38.01 -8.34
CA ARG A 6 27.25 -36.84 -8.56
C ARG A 6 26.46 -35.50 -8.46
N LYS A 7 27.22 -34.40 -8.27
CA LYS A 7 26.98 -32.95 -8.57
C LYS A 7 26.29 -32.08 -7.50
N GLY A 8 26.81 -30.90 -7.13
CA GLY A 8 28.06 -30.22 -7.48
C GLY A 8 28.14 -28.77 -6.96
N LYS A 9 29.40 -28.35 -6.62
CA LYS A 9 30.00 -26.99 -6.49
C LYS A 9 29.37 -26.03 -5.44
N GLN A 10 30.10 -25.24 -4.63
CA GLN A 10 31.41 -24.58 -4.80
C GLN A 10 32.00 -24.14 -3.42
N ALA A 11 33.33 -24.24 -3.26
CA ALA A 11 34.20 -23.83 -2.11
C ALA A 11 34.56 -22.33 -2.17
N VAL A 12 34.84 -21.52 -1.13
CA VAL A 12 35.59 -21.58 0.17
C VAL A 12 37.13 -21.38 0.08
N TYR A 13 37.57 -20.25 0.68
CA TYR A 13 38.85 -19.85 1.35
C TYR A 13 40.19 -19.74 0.58
N ARG A 14 40.92 -18.60 0.70
CA ARG A 14 42.18 -18.28 1.48
C ARG A 14 43.35 -19.27 1.22
N GLU A 15 44.64 -18.93 1.17
CA GLU A 15 45.45 -17.95 1.91
C GLU A 15 46.88 -17.87 1.30
N SER A 16 47.61 -16.79 1.63
CA SER A 16 49.07 -16.66 1.85
C SER A 16 50.11 -17.44 1.02
N GLY A 17 51.07 -16.70 0.45
CA GLY A 17 52.38 -17.21 0.04
C GLY A 17 53.53 -16.36 0.61
N ARG A 18 54.51 -17.00 1.26
CA ARG A 18 55.84 -16.49 1.64
C ARG A 18 56.92 -17.28 0.89
N GLY A 19 58.05 -16.61 0.58
CA GLY A 19 59.36 -17.21 0.24
C GLY A 19 59.89 -16.73 -1.11
N ARG A 20 60.93 -15.85 -1.17
CA ARG A 20 62.39 -16.16 -1.25
C ARG A 20 62.75 -16.85 -2.58
N ASP A 21 63.71 -16.43 -3.41
CA ASP A 21 65.02 -15.81 -3.18
C ASP A 21 65.46 -14.95 -4.38
N ARG A 22 66.31 -13.96 -4.13
CA ARG A 22 67.06 -13.15 -5.11
C ARG A 22 68.55 -13.35 -4.83
N PRO A 23 69.41 -13.54 -5.84
CA PRO A 23 70.83 -13.71 -5.58
C PRO A 23 71.51 -12.37 -5.28
N GLU A 24 72.52 -12.52 -4.47
CA GLU A 24 73.44 -11.56 -3.87
C GLU A 24 74.50 -11.07 -4.86
N ARG A 25 74.88 -9.79 -4.76
CA ARG A 25 76.27 -9.30 -4.78
C ARG A 25 76.33 -7.81 -4.44
N GLU A 26 77.31 -7.52 -3.61
CA GLU A 26 77.53 -6.32 -2.80
C GLU A 26 78.49 -5.31 -3.50
N PRO A 27 78.97 -4.21 -2.87
CA PRO A 27 78.78 -2.86 -3.39
C PRO A 27 80.09 -2.12 -3.70
N THR A 28 80.02 -1.04 -4.47
CA THR A 28 80.97 0.10 -4.46
C THR A 28 80.24 1.24 -5.16
N GLY A 29 80.26 2.51 -4.75
CA GLY A 29 81.25 3.23 -3.98
C GLY A 29 81.34 4.61 -4.64
N ASN A 30 80.67 5.57 -4.02
CA ASN A 30 81.04 6.98 -3.93
C ASN A 30 80.76 7.98 -5.09
N THR A 31 80.41 9.18 -4.62
CA THR A 31 80.64 10.52 -5.21
C THR A 31 79.74 11.02 -6.37
N ARG A 32 78.81 11.91 -5.99
CA ARG A 32 78.37 13.07 -6.82
C ARG A 32 79.55 14.05 -7.00
N PRO A 33 79.50 15.12 -7.83
CA PRO A 33 78.43 15.58 -8.74
C PRO A 33 78.96 15.98 -10.15
N GLY A 34 78.03 16.17 -11.10
CA GLY A 34 78.37 16.76 -12.40
C GLY A 34 77.12 17.17 -13.17
N ARG A 35 76.70 18.41 -12.99
CA ARG A 35 75.53 19.05 -13.61
C ARG A 35 75.86 19.53 -15.03
N LYS A 36 74.82 19.53 -15.88
CA LYS A 36 74.47 20.41 -17.03
C LYS A 36 74.28 19.59 -18.32
N GLN A 37 73.25 19.78 -19.15
CA GLN A 37 72.35 20.93 -19.33
C GLN A 37 71.17 20.59 -20.26
N GLY A 38 70.07 21.33 -20.11
CA GLY A 38 69.04 21.57 -21.14
C GLY A 38 67.86 20.59 -21.09
N SER A 39 66.59 20.99 -21.17
CA SER A 39 66.02 22.30 -21.47
C SER A 39 64.54 22.36 -21.04
N GLY A 40 64.05 23.57 -20.81
CA GLY A 40 62.65 23.94 -20.96
C GLY A 40 61.71 23.59 -19.81
N SER A 41 61.36 24.57 -18.96
CA SER A 41 60.14 24.42 -18.16
C SER A 41 59.53 25.71 -17.58
N ASP A 42 59.76 26.90 -18.16
CA ASP A 42 58.90 28.04 -17.76
C ASP A 42 57.42 27.79 -18.08
N ARG A 43 57.13 26.88 -19.04
CA ARG A 43 55.78 26.34 -19.28
C ARG A 43 55.26 25.43 -18.16
N SER A 44 56.11 24.70 -17.43
CA SER A 44 55.66 23.78 -16.38
C SER A 44 55.38 24.50 -15.06
N LYS A 45 56.08 25.60 -14.76
CA LYS A 45 55.76 26.45 -13.60
C LYS A 45 54.42 27.15 -13.78
N GLY A 46 54.15 27.65 -14.99
CA GLY A 46 52.83 28.20 -15.34
C GLY A 46 51.72 27.17 -15.27
N LEU A 47 51.97 25.95 -15.79
CA LEU A 47 51.03 24.83 -15.70
C LEU A 47 50.77 24.39 -14.25
N LEU A 48 51.81 24.32 -13.42
CA LEU A 48 51.71 23.99 -12.00
C LEU A 48 50.95 25.07 -11.22
N LEU A 49 51.15 26.35 -11.55
CA LEU A 49 50.39 27.45 -10.95
C LEU A 49 48.90 27.35 -11.32
N VAL A 50 48.58 27.09 -12.59
CA VAL A 50 47.20 26.91 -13.04
C VAL A 50 46.55 25.70 -12.39
N LEU A 51 47.25 24.56 -12.29
CA LEU A 51 46.77 23.37 -11.58
C LEU A 51 46.56 23.65 -10.09
N SER A 52 47.43 24.42 -9.44
CA SER A 52 47.28 24.81 -8.04
C SER A 52 46.06 25.71 -7.83
N ILE A 53 45.79 26.65 -8.73
CA ILE A 53 44.61 27.51 -8.69
C ILE A 53 43.33 26.68 -8.92
N LEU A 54 43.34 25.77 -9.90
CA LEU A 54 42.22 24.87 -10.15
C LEU A 54 41.95 23.94 -8.96
N PHE A 55 43.00 23.43 -8.32
CA PHE A 55 42.86 22.61 -7.12
C PHE A 55 42.27 23.41 -5.96
N LEU A 56 42.71 24.65 -5.76
CA LEU A 56 42.14 25.53 -4.75
C LEU A 56 40.68 25.86 -5.03
N ALA A 57 40.33 26.14 -6.30
CA ALA A 57 38.96 26.38 -6.72
C ALA A 57 38.07 25.14 -6.50
N ALA A 58 38.59 23.95 -6.81
CA ALA A 58 37.90 22.68 -6.54
C ALA A 58 37.71 22.43 -5.04
N LEU A 59 38.70 22.79 -4.21
CA LEU A 59 38.59 22.69 -2.75
C LEU A 59 37.51 23.63 -2.20
N VAL A 60 37.49 24.88 -2.67
CA VAL A 60 36.47 25.87 -2.30
C VAL A 60 35.08 25.40 -2.74
N ALA A 61 34.95 24.87 -3.97
CA ALA A 61 33.70 24.30 -4.46
C ALA A 61 33.28 23.09 -3.61
N ALA A 62 34.19 22.18 -3.28
CA ALA A 62 33.89 21.02 -2.43
C ALA A 62 33.43 21.44 -1.03
N ILE A 63 34.06 22.45 -0.43
CA ILE A 63 33.65 23.02 0.87
C ILE A 63 32.27 23.66 0.74
N TYR A 64 32.03 24.42 -0.32
CA TYR A 64 30.74 25.07 -0.58
C TYR A 64 29.62 24.03 -0.72
N PHE A 65 29.81 22.99 -1.55
CA PHE A 65 28.85 21.90 -1.71
C PHE A 65 28.67 21.06 -0.45
N TYR A 66 29.72 20.82 0.33
CA TYR A 66 29.62 20.13 1.62
C TYR A 66 28.78 20.92 2.63
N ARG A 67 28.97 22.24 2.71
CA ARG A 67 28.16 23.11 3.58
C ARG A 67 26.72 23.20 3.10
N GLN A 68 26.49 23.30 1.80
CA GLN A 68 25.14 23.35 1.22
C GLN A 68 24.40 22.01 1.37
N GLY A 69 25.08 20.88 1.23
CA GLY A 69 24.52 19.55 1.48
C GLY A 69 24.10 19.32 2.94
N ARG A 70 24.82 19.92 3.91
CA ARG A 70 24.44 19.86 5.33
C ARG A 70 23.21 20.70 5.66
N GLN A 71 23.00 21.82 4.98
CA GLN A 71 21.84 22.69 5.19
C GLN A 71 20.54 22.13 4.58
N ASN A 72 20.66 21.19 3.63
CA ASN A 72 19.52 20.57 2.94
C ASN A 72 19.13 19.20 3.51
N THR A 73 19.62 18.83 4.69
CA THR A 73 19.05 17.67 5.39
C THR A 73 17.80 18.17 6.10
N PRO A 74 16.58 17.80 5.67
CA PRO A 74 15.40 18.16 6.44
C PRO A 74 15.56 17.48 7.81
N GLU A 75 15.66 18.27 8.87
CA GLU A 75 15.42 17.75 10.22
C GLU A 75 14.05 17.08 10.17
N GLN A 76 14.02 15.78 10.42
CA GLN A 76 12.76 15.10 10.63
C GLN A 76 12.16 15.71 11.89
N ALA A 77 11.24 16.66 11.72
CA ALA A 77 10.50 17.24 12.82
C ALA A 77 9.78 16.10 13.53
N GLY A 78 10.20 15.80 14.76
CA GLY A 78 9.54 14.80 15.60
C GLY A 78 8.09 15.21 15.89
N LEU A 79 7.30 14.26 16.40
CA LEU A 79 5.95 14.55 16.84
C LEU A 79 5.98 15.56 18.00
N VAL A 80 5.11 16.57 17.92
CA VAL A 80 4.83 17.46 19.05
C VAL A 80 3.81 16.75 19.94
N TYR A 81 4.20 16.44 21.17
CA TYR A 81 3.32 15.82 22.15
C TYR A 81 2.34 16.85 22.73
N GLU A 82 1.12 16.40 23.03
CA GLU A 82 0.11 17.22 23.70
C GLU A 82 0.60 17.63 25.10
N ALA A 83 0.44 18.90 25.46
CA ALA A 83 0.91 19.42 26.75
C ALA A 83 -0.02 19.00 27.91
N ASN A 84 -1.29 18.71 27.60
CA ASN A 84 -2.34 18.43 28.59
C ASN A 84 -2.65 16.93 28.71
N ILE A 85 -1.62 16.08 28.78
CA ILE A 85 -1.80 14.64 28.99
C ILE A 85 -2.03 14.37 30.47
N ILE A 86 -3.13 13.66 30.78
CA ILE A 86 -3.37 13.08 32.10
C ILE A 86 -2.95 11.61 32.03
N GLU A 87 -2.11 11.17 32.96
CA GLU A 87 -1.67 9.78 33.04
C GLU A 87 -2.79 8.88 33.56
N GLY A 88 -3.13 7.83 32.81
CA GLY A 88 -4.13 6.83 33.19
C GLY A 88 -5.35 6.79 32.27
N ASP A 89 -6.23 5.83 32.54
CA ASP A 89 -7.50 5.68 31.83
C ASP A 89 -8.48 6.80 32.25
N ILE A 90 -9.41 7.17 31.37
CA ILE A 90 -10.42 8.20 31.69
C ILE A 90 -11.23 7.73 32.92
N PRO A 91 -11.25 8.49 34.02
CA PRO A 91 -11.93 8.07 35.24
C PRO A 91 -13.45 7.96 35.00
N GLY A 92 -14.06 6.94 35.57
CA GLY A 92 -15.51 6.73 35.53
C GLY A 92 -16.01 5.66 34.55
N LYS A 93 -15.12 5.01 33.78
CA LYS A 93 -15.47 3.79 33.02
C LYS A 93 -14.49 2.66 33.35
N SER A 94 -15.00 1.48 33.69
CA SER A 94 -14.15 0.28 33.82
C SER A 94 -13.72 -0.18 32.43
N ARG A 95 -12.59 -0.89 32.32
CA ARG A 95 -12.12 -1.42 31.03
C ARG A 95 -13.13 -2.40 30.45
N GLU A 96 -13.80 -3.16 31.32
CA GLU A 96 -14.83 -4.12 30.97
C GLU A 96 -16.08 -3.44 30.42
N ASP A 97 -16.49 -2.29 30.97
CA ASP A 97 -17.63 -1.55 30.46
C ASP A 97 -17.31 -0.83 29.15
N ILE A 98 -16.08 -0.28 29.01
CA ILE A 98 -15.60 0.27 27.73
C ILE A 98 -15.58 -0.82 26.66
N GLN A 99 -15.03 -1.98 26.97
CA GLN A 99 -14.95 -3.08 26.01
C GLN A 99 -16.34 -3.57 25.62
N ARG A 100 -17.28 -3.70 26.58
CA ARG A 100 -18.66 -4.11 26.29
C ARG A 100 -19.39 -3.10 25.40
N GLU A 101 -19.26 -1.81 25.68
CA GLU A 101 -19.87 -0.75 24.87
C GLU A 101 -19.26 -0.71 23.46
N LEU A 102 -17.93 -0.91 23.34
CA LEU A 102 -17.26 -1.01 22.04
C LEU A 102 -17.69 -2.26 21.27
N ASP A 103 -17.77 -3.41 21.93
CA ASP A 103 -18.20 -4.67 21.33
C ASP A 103 -19.65 -4.57 20.87
N GLU A 104 -20.54 -3.95 21.66
CA GLU A 104 -21.93 -3.68 21.31
C GLU A 104 -22.01 -2.77 20.07
N ILE A 105 -21.23 -1.68 20.00
CA ILE A 105 -21.18 -0.79 18.82
C ILE A 105 -20.68 -1.55 17.58
N VAL A 106 -19.68 -2.43 17.73
CA VAL A 106 -19.12 -3.22 16.62
C VAL A 106 -20.12 -4.28 16.15
N GLU A 107 -20.76 -5.01 17.06
CA GLU A 107 -21.79 -6.01 16.75
C GLU A 107 -23.05 -5.37 16.13
N GLU A 108 -23.44 -4.19 16.59
CA GLU A 108 -24.49 -3.38 15.95
C GLU A 108 -24.06 -2.97 14.53
N GLY A 109 -22.78 -2.63 14.32
CA GLY A 109 -22.23 -2.22 13.03
C GLY A 109 -22.01 -3.36 12.02
N MET A 110 -21.91 -4.61 12.46
CA MET A 110 -21.74 -5.76 11.57
C MET A 110 -23.04 -6.11 10.84
N LEU A 111 -22.99 -6.14 9.51
CA LEU A 111 -24.09 -6.56 8.64
C LEU A 111 -23.75 -7.84 7.89
N ALA A 112 -24.33 -8.97 8.31
CA ALA A 112 -24.25 -10.23 7.60
C ALA A 112 -25.41 -10.33 6.62
N MET A 113 -25.16 -10.12 5.32
CA MET A 113 -26.17 -10.20 4.25
C MET A 113 -25.52 -10.54 2.91
N SER A 114 -26.32 -11.07 1.97
CA SER A 114 -25.85 -11.43 0.63
C SER A 114 -26.78 -10.87 -0.46
N ILE A 115 -26.22 -10.67 -1.64
CA ILE A 115 -26.93 -10.33 -2.89
C ILE A 115 -26.23 -11.03 -4.05
N ASN A 116 -26.97 -11.37 -5.11
CA ASN A 116 -26.36 -11.76 -6.37
C ASN A 116 -25.51 -10.60 -6.92
N ALA A 117 -24.20 -10.83 -7.10
CA ALA A 117 -23.29 -9.83 -7.67
C ALA A 117 -23.51 -9.61 -9.18
N THR A 118 -24.14 -10.57 -9.85
CA THR A 118 -24.45 -10.52 -11.29
C THR A 118 -25.92 -10.88 -11.54
N PRO A 119 -26.87 -10.05 -11.08
CA PRO A 119 -28.27 -10.34 -11.31
C PRO A 119 -28.62 -10.21 -12.79
N SER A 120 -29.60 -11.00 -13.23
CA SER A 120 -30.07 -11.03 -14.60
C SER A 120 -31.57 -11.25 -14.71
N GLY A 121 -32.13 -10.77 -15.81
CA GLY A 121 -33.57 -10.83 -16.08
C GLY A 121 -33.89 -10.53 -17.54
N LYS A 122 -35.16 -10.63 -17.90
CA LYS A 122 -35.66 -10.31 -19.25
C LYS A 122 -36.39 -8.97 -19.26
N THR A 123 -36.27 -8.27 -20.36
CA THR A 123 -36.99 -7.01 -20.60
C THR A 123 -38.38 -7.24 -21.20
N THR A 124 -38.57 -8.35 -21.92
CA THR A 124 -39.86 -8.73 -22.53
C THR A 124 -40.42 -10.05 -21.98
N GLY A 125 -41.71 -10.29 -22.25
CA GLY A 125 -42.44 -11.47 -21.80
C GLY A 125 -43.17 -11.30 -20.47
N GLU A 126 -43.92 -12.33 -20.07
CA GLU A 126 -44.76 -12.29 -18.85
C GLU A 126 -43.94 -12.21 -17.56
N ASN A 127 -42.70 -12.74 -17.55
CA ASN A 127 -41.82 -12.73 -16.40
C ASN A 127 -40.61 -11.80 -16.64
N ARG A 128 -40.75 -10.56 -16.19
CA ARG A 128 -39.70 -9.51 -16.21
C ARG A 128 -38.90 -9.44 -14.90
N ASN A 129 -38.87 -10.54 -14.14
CA ASN A 129 -38.16 -10.56 -12.86
C ASN A 129 -36.65 -10.64 -13.09
N VAL A 130 -35.93 -9.99 -12.18
CA VAL A 130 -34.48 -10.09 -12.04
C VAL A 130 -34.18 -10.96 -10.82
N ASN A 131 -33.22 -11.89 -10.94
CA ASN A 131 -32.84 -12.80 -9.84
C ASN A 131 -31.88 -12.12 -8.84
N TRP A 132 -32.44 -11.30 -7.96
CA TRP A 132 -31.68 -10.53 -6.97
C TRP A 132 -30.96 -11.38 -5.93
N LEU A 133 -31.55 -12.52 -5.51
CA LEU A 133 -31.03 -13.40 -4.45
C LEU A 133 -30.52 -12.62 -3.23
N ILE A 134 -31.36 -11.75 -2.68
CA ILE A 134 -31.03 -10.95 -1.48
C ILE A 134 -31.39 -11.76 -0.26
N GLU A 135 -30.44 -12.03 0.63
CA GLU A 135 -30.67 -12.82 1.84
C GLU A 135 -30.42 -12.00 3.11
N ASN A 136 -31.36 -12.08 4.05
CA ASN A 136 -31.17 -11.67 5.43
C ASN A 136 -31.13 -12.93 6.31
N PRO A 137 -29.94 -13.42 6.71
CA PRO A 137 -29.82 -14.67 7.45
C PRO A 137 -30.45 -14.56 8.85
N SER A 138 -30.89 -15.68 9.42
CA SER A 138 -31.64 -15.70 10.68
C SER A 138 -30.85 -15.17 11.88
N ASN A 139 -29.52 -15.27 11.84
CA ASN A 139 -28.62 -14.79 12.89
C ASN A 139 -28.27 -13.29 12.79
N GLN A 140 -28.77 -12.59 11.76
CA GLN A 140 -28.47 -11.17 11.58
C GLN A 140 -29.15 -10.27 12.63
N GLY A 141 -30.34 -10.67 13.11
CA GLY A 141 -31.06 -9.96 14.18
C GLY A 141 -31.55 -8.55 13.83
N LYS A 142 -31.50 -8.15 12.55
CA LYS A 142 -31.85 -6.80 12.07
C LYS A 142 -32.79 -6.89 10.87
N LEU A 143 -33.69 -5.94 10.69
CA LEU A 143 -34.45 -5.78 9.44
C LEU A 143 -33.52 -5.21 8.37
N ILE A 144 -33.58 -5.74 7.15
CA ILE A 144 -32.78 -5.24 6.03
C ILE A 144 -33.66 -4.72 4.90
N ARG A 145 -33.27 -3.60 4.30
CA ARG A 145 -33.89 -3.05 3.09
C ARG A 145 -32.81 -2.74 2.08
N VAL A 146 -33.03 -3.10 0.82
CA VAL A 146 -32.04 -2.91 -0.25
C VAL A 146 -32.58 -1.98 -1.31
N GLU A 147 -31.79 -1.00 -1.71
CA GLU A 147 -32.03 -0.12 -2.85
C GLU A 147 -30.91 -0.31 -3.87
N VAL A 148 -31.25 -0.41 -5.16
CA VAL A 148 -30.25 -0.56 -6.23
C VAL A 148 -30.31 0.66 -7.13
N PHE A 149 -29.15 1.29 -7.32
CA PHE A 149 -28.97 2.49 -8.13
C PHE A 149 -28.08 2.18 -9.33
N ARG A 150 -28.41 2.72 -10.50
CA ARG A 150 -27.55 2.65 -11.68
C ARG A 150 -26.44 3.70 -11.55
N ASP A 151 -25.19 3.31 -11.72
CA ASP A 151 -24.04 4.17 -11.39
C ASP A 151 -23.87 5.34 -12.38
N ASP A 152 -24.28 5.18 -13.64
CA ASP A 152 -24.12 6.19 -14.70
C ASP A 152 -25.05 7.42 -14.56
N THR A 153 -26.20 7.24 -13.93
CA THR A 153 -27.30 8.21 -13.89
C THR A 153 -27.77 8.48 -12.46
N GLY A 154 -27.40 7.63 -11.51
CA GLY A 154 -27.90 7.68 -10.13
C GLY A 154 -29.38 7.29 -10.00
N GLU A 155 -29.98 6.72 -11.04
CA GLU A 155 -31.39 6.33 -11.04
C GLU A 155 -31.61 5.10 -10.14
N LYS A 156 -32.60 5.16 -9.25
CA LYS A 156 -33.01 3.99 -8.46
C LYS A 156 -33.83 3.05 -9.32
N ILE A 157 -33.29 1.87 -9.61
CA ILE A 157 -33.88 0.90 -10.53
C ILE A 157 -34.63 -0.22 -9.81
N TYR A 158 -34.34 -0.43 -8.53
CA TYR A 158 -34.98 -1.46 -7.72
C TYR A 158 -34.92 -1.11 -6.23
N GLU A 159 -35.89 -1.60 -5.47
CA GLU A 159 -35.94 -1.43 -4.01
C GLU A 159 -36.86 -2.48 -3.39
N THR A 160 -36.41 -3.07 -2.29
CA THR A 160 -37.17 -4.05 -1.51
C THR A 160 -38.05 -3.36 -0.47
N GLY A 161 -39.03 -4.11 0.06
CA GLY A 161 -39.56 -3.84 1.40
C GLY A 161 -38.54 -4.22 2.49
N ALA A 162 -38.94 -4.10 3.76
CA ALA A 162 -38.16 -4.65 4.86
C ALA A 162 -38.15 -6.19 4.77
N ILE A 163 -36.96 -6.78 4.88
CA ILE A 163 -36.72 -8.22 4.86
C ILE A 163 -36.40 -8.63 6.31
N PRO A 164 -37.26 -9.39 6.99
CA PRO A 164 -36.97 -9.85 8.35
C PRO A 164 -35.85 -10.90 8.38
N PRO A 165 -35.15 -11.07 9.52
CA PRO A 165 -34.17 -12.14 9.68
C PRO A 165 -34.73 -13.52 9.29
N GLY A 166 -33.94 -14.32 8.58
CA GLY A 166 -34.32 -15.64 8.09
C GLY A 166 -35.13 -15.65 6.79
N ASN A 167 -35.22 -14.52 6.10
CA ASN A 167 -35.97 -14.39 4.85
C ASN A 167 -35.06 -13.94 3.69
N TYR A 168 -35.52 -14.16 2.47
CA TYR A 168 -34.81 -13.78 1.26
C TYR A 168 -35.77 -13.30 0.17
N VAL A 169 -35.23 -12.54 -0.78
CA VAL A 169 -35.88 -12.15 -2.02
C VAL A 169 -35.18 -12.84 -3.17
N GLU A 170 -35.82 -13.85 -3.75
CA GLU A 170 -35.27 -14.61 -4.87
C GLU A 170 -35.22 -13.76 -6.13
N ALA A 171 -36.38 -13.24 -6.55
CA ALA A 171 -36.53 -12.48 -7.77
C ALA A 171 -37.64 -11.44 -7.67
N ALA A 172 -37.46 -10.31 -8.34
CA ALA A 172 -38.45 -9.23 -8.40
C ALA A 172 -38.23 -8.37 -9.65
N PRO A 173 -39.27 -7.70 -10.17
CA PRO A 173 -39.13 -6.83 -11.33
C PRO A 173 -38.41 -5.52 -10.98
N LEU A 174 -37.85 -4.87 -12.00
CA LEU A 174 -37.34 -3.51 -11.89
C LEU A 174 -38.49 -2.51 -11.65
N LYS A 175 -38.18 -1.39 -11.00
CA LYS A 175 -39.11 -0.27 -10.82
C LYS A 175 -39.18 0.65 -12.04
N VAL A 176 -38.23 0.51 -12.96
CA VAL A 176 -38.13 1.31 -14.18
C VAL A 176 -37.92 0.39 -15.37
N GLU A 177 -38.34 0.83 -16.55
CA GLU A 177 -38.09 0.10 -17.79
C GLU A 177 -36.68 0.42 -18.30
N LEU A 178 -35.87 -0.62 -18.48
CA LEU A 178 -34.52 -0.51 -19.02
C LEU A 178 -34.41 -1.35 -20.29
N PRO A 179 -33.69 -0.87 -21.32
CA PRO A 179 -33.43 -1.68 -22.50
C PRO A 179 -32.50 -2.87 -22.16
N PRO A 180 -32.46 -3.90 -23.01
CA PRO A 180 -31.47 -4.97 -22.90
C PRO A 180 -30.05 -4.40 -22.87
N GLY A 181 -29.20 -4.96 -22.01
CA GLY A 181 -27.85 -4.45 -21.82
C GLY A 181 -27.23 -4.85 -20.49
N GLN A 182 -26.02 -4.34 -20.24
CA GLN A 182 -25.32 -4.52 -18.97
C GLN A 182 -25.19 -3.18 -18.25
N TYR A 183 -25.45 -3.19 -16.95
CA TYR A 183 -25.44 -2.01 -16.11
C TYR A 183 -24.59 -2.24 -14.88
N THR A 184 -23.69 -1.31 -14.60
CA THR A 184 -23.01 -1.24 -13.30
C THR A 184 -23.92 -0.51 -12.33
N CYS A 185 -24.17 -1.15 -11.18
CA CYS A 185 -25.09 -0.65 -10.18
C CYS A 185 -24.47 -0.74 -8.79
N THR A 186 -24.96 0.09 -7.89
CA THR A 186 -24.64 0.06 -6.47
C THR A 186 -25.89 -0.36 -5.69
N ALA A 187 -25.82 -1.50 -5.02
CA ALA A 187 -26.80 -1.94 -4.03
C ALA A 187 -26.46 -1.33 -2.66
N ARG A 188 -27.42 -0.62 -2.07
CA ARG A 188 -27.34 -0.03 -0.74
C ARG A 188 -28.21 -0.81 0.21
N PHE A 189 -27.60 -1.37 1.24
CA PHE A 189 -28.27 -2.13 2.28
C PHE A 189 -28.47 -1.23 3.49
N HIS A 190 -29.69 -1.14 3.96
CA HIS A 190 -30.05 -0.38 5.14
C HIS A 190 -30.50 -1.36 6.22
N ALA A 191 -29.97 -1.19 7.42
CA ALA A 191 -30.29 -2.03 8.57
C ALA A 191 -31.09 -1.24 9.60
N TYR A 192 -32.09 -1.90 10.17
CA TYR A 192 -33.00 -1.32 11.17
C TYR A 192 -33.21 -2.29 12.33
N LYS A 193 -33.53 -1.75 13.51
CA LYS A 193 -33.95 -2.55 14.67
C LYS A 193 -35.28 -3.22 14.37
N VAL A 194 -35.49 -4.42 14.91
CA VAL A 194 -36.70 -5.20 14.65
C VAL A 194 -37.88 -4.67 15.48
N GLU A 195 -37.59 -4.11 16.66
CA GLU A 195 -38.56 -3.71 17.67
C GLU A 195 -39.30 -2.42 17.30
N ASP A 196 -38.55 -1.41 16.83
CA ASP A 196 -39.07 -0.05 16.59
C ASP A 196 -38.72 0.50 15.20
N GLU A 197 -38.13 -0.32 14.33
CA GLU A 197 -37.73 0.04 12.96
C GLU A 197 -36.76 1.24 12.90
N SER A 198 -36.05 1.54 14.00
CA SER A 198 -35.05 2.61 14.02
C SER A 198 -33.83 2.25 13.16
N TYR A 199 -33.31 3.25 12.44
CA TYR A 199 -32.17 3.08 11.54
C TYR A 199 -30.86 2.86 12.32
N ILE A 200 -30.13 1.80 11.96
CA ILE A 200 -28.85 1.42 12.57
C ILE A 200 -27.69 1.89 11.69
N GLY A 201 -27.75 1.58 10.40
CA GLY A 201 -26.62 1.81 9.51
C GLY A 201 -26.84 1.34 8.08
N GLN A 202 -25.82 1.55 7.26
CA GLN A 202 -25.85 1.22 5.84
C GLN A 202 -24.51 0.63 5.37
N ALA A 203 -24.60 -0.32 4.44
CA ALA A 203 -23.48 -0.78 3.63
C ALA A 203 -23.81 -0.64 2.13
N ALA A 204 -22.78 -0.70 1.28
CA ALA A 204 -22.97 -0.69 -0.17
C ALA A 204 -22.11 -1.76 -0.85
N ALA A 205 -22.63 -2.36 -1.90
CA ALA A 205 -21.92 -3.31 -2.75
C ALA A 205 -22.17 -2.99 -4.23
N GLN A 206 -21.12 -3.07 -5.03
CA GLN A 206 -21.25 -2.96 -6.48
C GLN A 206 -21.72 -4.29 -7.07
N ILE A 207 -22.65 -4.23 -8.01
CA ILE A 207 -23.20 -5.37 -8.75
C ILE A 207 -23.23 -5.06 -10.26
N ARG A 208 -23.38 -6.09 -11.08
CA ARG A 208 -23.50 -5.98 -12.53
C ARG A 208 -24.79 -6.61 -13.03
N LEU A 209 -25.79 -5.79 -13.29
CA LEU A 209 -27.08 -6.22 -13.82
C LEU A 209 -26.95 -6.53 -15.32
N THR A 210 -27.48 -7.67 -15.76
CA THR A 210 -27.59 -8.04 -17.17
C THR A 210 -29.05 -8.25 -17.57
N LEU A 211 -29.54 -7.48 -18.54
CA LEU A 211 -30.89 -7.60 -19.06
C LEU A 211 -30.85 -8.15 -20.49
N TYR A 212 -31.66 -9.17 -20.74
CA TYR A 212 -31.84 -9.80 -22.05
C TYR A 212 -33.16 -9.36 -22.68
N GLU A 213 -33.30 -9.58 -24.00
CA GLU A 213 -34.59 -9.47 -24.69
C GLU A 213 -35.61 -10.47 -24.16
#